data_AF-J9C1X2-F1
#
_entry.id   AF-J9C1X2-F1
#
_cell.length_a   1.000
_cell.length_b   1.000
_cell.length_c   1.000
_cell.angle_alpha   90.00
_cell.angle_beta   90.00
_cell.angle_gamma   90.00
#
_symmetry.space_group_name_H-M   'P 1'
#
loop_
_entity.id
_entity.type
_entity.pdbx_description
1 polymer ?
#
loop_
_entity_poly.entity_id
_entity_poly.type
_entity_poly.pdbx_seq_one_letter_code
_entity_poly.pdbx_strand_id
1 'polypeptide(L)' 'MIDNNIKKVIILGSGALKIGEAGEFDYSGSQALKALKEEGIETVLINPNIATVQTSEGVADRI' A
#
# COMPACT_ATOMS: atom_id res chain seq x y z
N MET A 1 -3.38 18.89 2.83
CA MET A 1 -2.10 18.85 3.57
C MET A 1 -2.20 17.70 4.55
N ILE A 2 -1.25 16.76 4.54
CA ILE A 2 -1.17 15.70 5.54
C ILE A 2 -0.67 16.31 6.87
N ASP A 3 -1.20 15.84 8.00
CA ASP A 3 -0.74 16.28 9.31
C ASP A 3 0.71 15.85 9.53
N ASN A 4 1.60 16.81 9.76
CA ASN A 4 3.04 16.60 9.98
C ASN A 4 3.36 15.75 11.22
N ASN A 5 2.37 15.49 12.09
CA ASN A 5 2.49 14.58 13.23
C ASN A 5 2.35 13.10 12.83
N ILE A 6 1.78 12.79 11.67
CA ILE A 6 1.67 11.41 11.19
C ILE A 6 3.03 10.97 10.66
N LYS A 7 3.67 10.04 11.36
CA LYS A 7 4.98 9.49 10.99
C LYS A 7 4.89 8.10 10.37
N LYS A 8 3.78 7.40 10.59
CA LYS A 8 3.60 6.00 10.18
C LYS A 8 2.16 5.69 9.87
N VAL A 9 1.93 4.93 8.79
CA VAL A 9 0.60 4.50 8.35
C VAL A 9 0.61 3.01 8.01
N ILE A 10 -0.46 2.32 8.38
CA ILE A 10 -0.74 0.95 7.93
C ILE A 10 -1.69 1.02 6.74
N ILE A 11 -1.38 0.27 5.68
CA ILE A 11 -2.27 0.03 4.55
C ILE A 11 -2.71 -1.43 4.57
N LEU A 12 -4.02 -1.65 4.54
CA LEU A 12 -4.62 -2.97 4.38
C LEU A 12 -4.89 -3.20 2.89
N GLY A 13 -4.28 -4.23 2.32
CA GLY A 13 -4.55 -4.64 0.94
C GLY A 13 -5.90 -5.34 0.77
N SER A 14 -6.30 -5.54 -0.48
CA SER A 14 -7.55 -6.23 -0.86
C SER A 14 -7.57 -7.73 -0.52
N GLY A 15 -6.39 -8.33 -0.34
CA GLY A 15 -6.29 -9.78 -0.18
C GLY A 15 -6.57 -10.51 -1.50
N ALA A 16 -7.10 -11.73 -1.42
CA ALA A 16 -7.27 -12.59 -2.58
C ALA A 16 -8.17 -11.98 -3.65
N LEU A 17 -7.82 -12.18 -4.92
CA LEU A 17 -8.58 -11.70 -6.08
C LEU A 17 -9.99 -12.29 -6.09
N LYS A 18 -11.00 -11.45 -6.33
CA LYS A 18 -12.41 -11.83 -6.46
C LYS A 18 -13.01 -11.17 -7.69
N ILE A 19 -14.17 -11.65 -8.14
CA ILE A 19 -14.93 -10.96 -9.20
C ILE A 19 -15.30 -9.56 -8.69
N GLY A 20 -14.84 -8.53 -9.39
CA GLY A 20 -15.01 -7.13 -8.98
C GLY A 20 -13.94 -6.60 -8.01
N GLU A 21 -12.93 -7.40 -7.69
CA GLU A 21 -11.78 -7.03 -6.85
C GLU A 21 -10.50 -7.55 -7.49
N ALA A 22 -9.95 -6.76 -8.43
CA ALA A 22 -8.83 -7.15 -9.27
C ALA A 22 -7.69 -6.12 -9.17
N GLY A 23 -7.08 -5.79 -10.32
CA GLY A 23 -5.92 -4.91 -10.40
C GLY A 23 -6.21 -3.46 -10.00
N GLU A 24 -7.47 -3.05 -9.88
CA GLU A 24 -7.81 -1.67 -9.51
C GLU A 24 -7.37 -1.36 -8.06
N PHE A 25 -7.51 -2.35 -7.18
CA PHE A 25 -7.12 -2.25 -5.77
C PHE A 25 -5.60 -2.35 -5.58
N ASP A 26 -4.93 -3.18 -6.38
CA ASP A 26 -3.47 -3.23 -6.41
C ASP A 26 -2.88 -1.88 -6.87
N TYR A 27 -3.43 -1.32 -7.94
CA TYR A 27 -2.96 -0.05 -8.48
C TYR A 27 -3.18 1.10 -7.50
N SER A 28 -4.40 1.27 -6.98
CA SER A 28 -4.73 2.36 -6.05
C SER A 28 -3.93 2.24 -4.74
N GLY A 29 -3.78 1.03 -4.20
CA GLY A 29 -2.97 0.78 -3.02
C GLY A 29 -1.48 1.06 -3.25
N SER A 30 -0.94 0.71 -4.41
CA SER A 30 0.45 1.02 -4.79
C SER A 30 0.69 2.52 -4.95
N GLN A 31 -0.28 3.25 -5.51
CA GLN A 31 -0.20 4.72 -5.58
C GLN A 31 -0.26 5.37 -4.20
N ALA A 32 -1.07 4.84 -3.28
CA ALA A 32 -1.11 5.32 -1.89
C ALA A 32 0.23 5.11 -1.17
N LEU A 33 0.85 3.94 -1.31
CA LEU A 33 2.19 3.66 -0.77
C LEU A 33 3.23 4.63 -1.32
N LYS A 34 3.23 4.84 -2.64
CA LYS A 34 4.13 5.80 -3.29
C LYS A 34 3.96 7.22 -2.76
N ALA A 35 2.73 7.71 -2.68
CA ALA A 35 2.45 9.07 -2.22
C ALA A 35 2.86 9.28 -0.75
N LEU A 36 2.58 8.32 0.14
CA LEU A 36 3.00 8.40 1.54
C LEU A 36 4.52 8.39 1.68
N LYS A 37 5.21 7.59 0.88
CA LYS A 37 6.67 7.55 0.85
C LYS A 37 7.29 8.87 0.37
N GLU A 38 6.72 9.50 -0.66
CA GLU A 38 7.15 10.81 -1.16
C GLU A 38 6.97 11.93 -0.11
N GLU A 39 5.98 11.79 0.77
CA GLU A 39 5.75 12.68 1.91
C GLU A 39 6.60 12.32 3.14
N GLY A 40 7.48 11.32 3.05
CA GLY A 40 8.36 10.91 4.15
C GLY A 40 7.67 10.18 5.30
N ILE A 41 6.52 9.56 5.04
CA ILE A 41 5.75 8.80 6.03
C ILE A 41 6.11 7.32 5.91
N GLU A 42 6.44 6.67 7.03
CA GLU A 42 6.73 5.24 7.06
C GLU A 42 5.47 4.43 6.75
N THR A 43 5.58 3.48 5.82
CA THR A 43 4.47 2.66 5.35
C THR A 43 4.61 1.21 5.80
N VAL A 44 3.53 0.63 6.32
CA VAL A 44 3.42 -0.80 6.61
C VAL A 44 2.27 -1.37 5.82
N LEU A 45 2.55 -2.27 4.89
CA LEU A 45 1.53 -2.99 4.14
C LEU A 45 1.14 -4.27 4.89
N ILE A 46 -0.14 -4.59 4.90
CA ILE A 46 -0.63 -5.92 5.26
C ILE A 46 -1.47 -6.41 4.09
N ASN A 47 -0.93 -7.34 3.30
CA ASN A 47 -1.65 -7.92 2.18
C ASN A 47 -1.22 -9.39 1.95
N PRO A 48 -2.13 -10.38 2.10
CA PRO A 48 -1.80 -11.78 1.88
C PRO A 48 -1.69 -12.16 0.39
N ASN A 49 -2.02 -11.24 -0.53
CA ASN A 49 -2.01 -11.51 -1.96
C ASN A 49 -0.63 -11.26 -2.57
N ILE A 50 0.12 -12.35 -2.77
CA ILE A 50 1.46 -12.35 -3.37
C ILE A 50 1.50 -11.91 -4.84
N ALA A 51 0.34 -11.85 -5.51
CA ALA A 51 0.23 -11.49 -6.91
C ALA A 51 -0.14 -10.00 -7.08
N THR A 52 0.48 -9.12 -6.29
CA THR A 52 0.25 -7.66 -6.32
C THR A 52 1.57 -6.90 -6.40
N VAL A 53 1.55 -5.76 -7.09
CA VAL A 53 2.66 -4.78 -7.07
C VAL A 53 2.87 -4.26 -5.65
N GLN A 54 1.80 -4.09 -4.87
CA GLN A 54 1.89 -3.68 -3.46
C GLN A 54 2.89 -4.52 -2.65
N THR A 55 2.90 -5.84 -2.85
CA THR A 55 3.79 -6.78 -2.14
C THR A 55 5.22 -6.86 -2.70
N SER A 56 5.57 -6.05 -3.70
CA SER A 56 6.92 -6.02 -4.26
C SER A 56 7.89 -5.29 -3.34
N GLU A 57 9.16 -5.73 -3.36
CA GLU A 57 10.22 -5.13 -2.56
C GLU A 57 10.37 -3.62 -2.87
N GLY A 58 10.45 -2.81 -1.81
CA GLY A 58 10.64 -1.37 -1.91
C GLY A 58 9.38 -0.55 -2.20
N VAL A 59 8.22 -1.18 -2.42
CA VAL A 59 6.93 -0.48 -2.59
C VAL A 59 6.39 0.01 -1.25
N ALA A 60 6.42 -0.83 -0.21
CA ALA A 60 6.22 -0.44 1.18
C ALA A 60 7.56 -0.53 1.96
N ASP A 61 7.68 0.19 3.07
CA ASP A 61 8.87 0.09 3.94
C ASP A 61 8.89 -1.23 4.72
N ARG A 62 7.70 -1.76 5.05
CA ARG A 62 7.48 -3.09 5.64
C ARG A 62 6.24 -3.73 5.03
N ILE A 63 6.29 -5.06 4.88
CA ILE A 63 5.19 -5.93 4.44
C ILE A 63 4.97 -7.00 5.51
#